data_AF-A0AA51N7Y5-F1
#
_entry.id   AF-A0AA51N7Y5-F1
#
_cell.length_a   1.000
_cell.length_b   1.000
_cell.length_c   1.000
_cell.angle_alpha   90.00
_cell.angle_beta   90.00
_cell.angle_gamma   90.00
#
_symmetry.space_group_name_H-M   'P 1'
#
loop_
_entity.id
_entity.type
_entity.pdbx_description
1 polymer ?
#
loop_
_entity_poly.entity_id
_entity_poly.type
_entity_poly.pdbx_seq_one_letter_code
_entity_poly.pdbx_strand_id
1 'polypeptide(L)'
;MRAAFLLLISSLLLSCSSEAQIYPDRNWGLNQNPALDGWGDTERSTFTRYIIDSTNVTGLVIIHKGQVVLEYGDLEENSYIASCRKSILAILYGKYVENGQINLDKSLGSLKIEDHSPLLEIEKSATIKDVISARSGVFLPGSNGGDFRRLAPQKRICKAR
;
A
#
# COMPACT_ATOMS: atom_id res chain seq x y z
N MET A 1 -50.44 -15.36 11.83
CA MET A 1 -49.84 -14.18 12.50
C MET A 1 -48.45 -14.44 13.07
N ARG A 2 -48.23 -15.46 13.91
CA ARG A 2 -46.91 -15.76 14.51
C ARG A 2 -45.81 -16.15 13.49
N ALA A 3 -46.14 -16.93 12.48
CA ALA A 3 -45.18 -17.32 11.43
C ALA A 3 -44.79 -16.16 10.50
N ALA A 4 -45.73 -15.27 10.18
CA ALA A 4 -45.47 -14.07 9.38
C ALA A 4 -44.55 -13.07 10.12
N PHE A 5 -44.70 -12.96 11.45
CA PHE A 5 -43.84 -12.10 12.28
C PHE A 5 -42.40 -12.63 12.39
N LEU A 6 -42.23 -13.96 12.51
CA LEU A 6 -40.92 -14.62 12.52
C LEU A 6 -40.20 -14.51 11.16
N LEU A 7 -40.92 -14.62 10.04
CA LEU A 7 -40.38 -14.40 8.71
C LEU A 7 -39.94 -12.95 8.50
N LEU A 8 -40.70 -11.98 9.03
CA LEU A 8 -40.37 -10.55 8.96
C LEU A 8 -39.10 -10.19 9.75
N ILE A 9 -38.93 -10.77 10.94
CA ILE A 9 -37.71 -10.60 11.77
C ILE A 9 -36.51 -11.26 11.09
N SER A 10 -36.67 -12.45 10.51
CA SER A 10 -35.61 -13.11 9.74
C SER A 10 -35.18 -12.28 8.52
N SER A 11 -36.13 -11.66 7.81
CA SER A 11 -35.79 -10.78 6.68
C SER A 11 -35.08 -9.50 7.12
N LEU A 12 -35.41 -8.94 8.30
CA LEU A 12 -34.70 -7.76 8.82
C LEU A 12 -33.24 -8.09 9.21
N LEU A 13 -32.98 -9.29 9.73
CA LEU A 13 -31.64 -9.70 10.17
C LEU A 13 -30.71 -10.07 9.00
N LEU A 14 -31.24 -10.47 7.84
CA LEU A 14 -30.43 -10.75 6.64
C LEU A 14 -30.03 -9.49 5.84
N SER A 15 -30.68 -8.34 6.06
CA SER A 15 -30.47 -7.14 5.24
C SER A 15 -29.48 -6.12 5.83
N CYS A 16 -28.85 -6.41 6.97
CA CYS A 16 -27.94 -5.48 7.62
C CYS A 16 -26.46 -5.90 7.50
N SER A 17 -25.99 -6.09 6.27
CA SER A 17 -24.54 -6.02 6.01
C SER A 17 -24.14 -4.54 6.04
N SER A 18 -23.68 -4.07 7.20
CA SER A 18 -23.06 -2.76 7.32
C SER A 18 -21.68 -2.84 6.68
N GLU A 19 -21.59 -2.56 5.38
CA GLU A 19 -20.31 -2.31 4.70
C GLU A 19 -19.68 -1.07 5.33
N ALA A 20 -18.60 -1.26 6.10
CA ALA A 20 -17.88 -0.17 6.76
C ALA A 20 -17.16 0.76 5.74
N GLN A 21 -16.94 0.26 4.53
CA GLN A 21 -16.33 1.00 3.42
C GLN A 21 -16.87 0.50 2.08
N ILE A 22 -16.82 1.36 1.08
CA ILE A 22 -17.02 0.98 -0.31
C ILE A 22 -15.68 0.45 -0.86
N TYR A 23 -15.69 -0.65 -1.58
CA TYR A 23 -14.51 -1.08 -2.33
C TYR A 23 -14.56 -0.46 -3.73
N PRO A 24 -13.46 0.11 -4.24
CA PRO A 24 -13.45 0.66 -5.59
C PRO A 24 -13.61 -0.49 -6.61
N ASP A 25 -14.33 -0.20 -7.69
CA ASP A 25 -14.29 -1.02 -8.91
C ASP A 25 -13.04 -0.61 -9.73
N ARG A 26 -13.10 -0.64 -11.06
CA ARG A 26 -12.05 -0.14 -11.94
C ARG A 26 -11.66 1.31 -11.65
N ASN A 27 -12.64 2.13 -11.24
CA ASN A 27 -12.44 3.53 -10.89
C ASN A 27 -12.98 3.81 -9.49
N TRP A 28 -12.35 4.76 -8.80
CA TRP A 28 -12.85 5.28 -7.52
C TRP A 28 -14.09 6.15 -7.74
N GLY A 29 -15.09 6.00 -6.88
CA GLY A 29 -16.26 6.88 -6.87
C GLY A 29 -15.96 8.20 -6.13
N LEU A 30 -16.57 9.30 -6.58
CA LEU A 30 -16.54 10.57 -5.86
C LEU A 30 -17.58 10.58 -4.72
N ASN A 31 -17.17 11.00 -3.53
CA ASN A 31 -18.10 11.26 -2.44
C ASN A 31 -18.87 12.56 -2.74
N GLN A 32 -20.19 12.45 -2.92
CA GLN A 32 -21.06 13.57 -3.27
C GLN A 32 -21.32 14.54 -2.11
N ASN A 33 -21.11 14.09 -0.87
CA ASN A 33 -21.26 14.93 0.31
C ASN A 33 -20.19 14.62 1.36
N PRO A 34 -18.91 14.98 1.10
CA PRO A 34 -17.81 14.67 2.01
C PRO A 34 -17.98 15.28 3.42
N ALA A 35 -18.75 16.35 3.54
CA ALA A 35 -19.03 17.00 4.82
C ALA A 35 -19.73 16.07 5.83
N LEU A 36 -20.58 15.14 5.36
CA LEU A 36 -21.21 14.14 6.23
C LEU A 36 -20.21 13.14 6.82
N ASP A 37 -19.06 12.97 6.17
CA ASP A 37 -17.98 12.08 6.59
C ASP A 37 -16.84 12.82 7.29
N GLY A 38 -17.08 14.06 7.74
CA GLY A 38 -16.10 14.88 8.46
C GLY A 38 -15.16 15.70 7.59
N TRP A 39 -15.42 15.78 6.27
CA TRP A 39 -14.65 16.60 5.33
C TRP A 39 -15.43 17.86 4.95
N GLY A 40 -15.51 18.81 5.88
CA GLY A 40 -16.21 20.07 5.69
C GLY A 40 -15.65 20.93 4.55
N ASP A 41 -16.52 21.68 3.89
CA ASP A 41 -16.15 22.46 2.70
C ASP A 41 -15.14 23.56 3.02
N THR A 42 -15.22 24.17 4.21
CA THR A 42 -14.29 25.23 4.63
C THR A 42 -12.88 24.68 4.86
N GLU A 43 -12.77 23.55 5.55
CA GLU A 43 -11.52 22.87 5.85
C GLU A 43 -10.85 22.37 4.57
N ARG A 44 -11.63 21.71 3.69
CA ARG A 44 -11.16 21.26 2.38
C ARG A 44 -10.66 22.43 1.53
N SER A 45 -11.43 23.53 1.46
CA SER A 45 -11.04 24.71 0.68
C SER A 45 -9.77 25.35 1.23
N THR A 46 -9.66 25.47 2.55
CA THR A 46 -8.46 25.98 3.23
C THR A 46 -7.24 25.09 2.92
N PHE A 47 -7.41 23.78 2.99
CA PHE A 47 -6.35 22.83 2.70
C PHE A 47 -5.94 22.86 1.22
N THR A 48 -6.89 22.89 0.29
CA THR A 48 -6.60 23.04 -1.14
C THR A 48 -5.82 24.33 -1.41
N ARG A 49 -6.18 25.43 -0.75
CA ARG A 49 -5.41 26.69 -0.87
C ARG A 49 -3.99 26.55 -0.34
N TYR A 50 -3.80 25.89 0.80
CA TYR A 50 -2.45 25.59 1.30
C TYR A 50 -1.64 24.75 0.31
N ILE A 51 -2.24 23.73 -0.30
CA ILE A 51 -1.57 22.93 -1.33
C ILE A 51 -1.12 23.82 -2.50
N ILE A 52 -1.98 24.70 -3.00
CA ILE A 52 -1.67 25.62 -4.11
C ILE A 52 -0.58 26.62 -3.73
N ASP A 53 -0.73 27.29 -2.58
CA ASP A 53 0.06 28.48 -2.24
C ASP A 53 1.38 28.14 -1.55
N SER A 54 1.50 26.94 -0.96
CA SER A 54 2.57 26.60 -0.01
C SER A 54 3.26 25.27 -0.28
N THR A 55 2.93 24.56 -1.37
CA THR A 55 3.57 23.28 -1.70
C THR A 55 3.97 23.18 -3.16
N ASN A 56 4.74 22.14 -3.50
CA ASN A 56 5.07 21.78 -4.88
C ASN A 56 4.37 20.46 -5.29
N VAL A 57 3.22 20.17 -4.69
CA VAL A 57 2.43 18.97 -5.02
C VAL A 57 1.89 19.11 -6.44
N THR A 58 2.12 18.13 -7.30
CA THR A 58 1.62 18.13 -8.69
C THR A 58 0.30 17.35 -8.84
N GLY A 59 0.04 16.43 -7.92
CA GLY A 59 -1.17 15.62 -7.88
C GLY A 59 -1.44 15.09 -6.46
N LEU A 60 -2.71 15.08 -6.04
CA LEU A 60 -3.15 14.56 -4.74
C LEU A 60 -4.55 13.96 -4.87
N VAL A 61 -4.73 12.78 -4.28
CA VAL A 61 -6.04 12.15 -4.06
C VAL A 61 -6.16 11.78 -2.60
N ILE A 62 -7.26 12.19 -1.97
CA ILE A 62 -7.65 11.76 -0.64
C ILE A 62 -8.90 10.90 -0.75
N ILE A 63 -8.81 9.70 -0.19
CA ILE A 63 -9.87 8.69 -0.20
C ILE A 63 -10.30 8.42 1.24
N HIS A 64 -11.60 8.47 1.49
CA HIS A 64 -12.21 8.09 2.76
C HIS A 64 -13.37 7.12 2.50
N LYS A 65 -13.38 5.98 3.21
CA LYS A 65 -14.40 4.92 3.10
C LYS A 65 -14.66 4.44 1.66
N GLY A 66 -13.63 4.35 0.82
CA GLY A 66 -13.81 3.86 -0.54
C GLY A 66 -14.09 4.92 -1.59
N GLN A 67 -14.17 6.19 -1.19
CA GLN A 67 -14.57 7.26 -2.08
C GLN A 67 -13.61 8.44 -1.99
N VAL A 68 -13.42 9.11 -3.12
CA VAL A 68 -12.63 10.31 -3.22
C VAL A 68 -13.35 11.46 -2.51
N VAL A 69 -12.66 12.11 -1.58
CA VAL A 69 -13.15 13.28 -0.84
C VAL A 69 -12.43 14.57 -1.24
N LEU A 70 -11.24 14.46 -1.84
CA LEU A 70 -10.49 15.62 -2.34
C LEU A 70 -9.53 15.17 -3.43
N GLU A 71 -9.50 15.91 -4.53
CA GLU A 71 -8.53 15.78 -5.61
C GLU A 71 -7.89 17.13 -5.89
N TYR A 72 -6.64 17.11 -6.33
CA TYR A 72 -5.91 18.30 -6.75
C TYR A 72 -4.85 17.93 -7.78
N GLY A 73 -4.63 18.79 -8.77
CA GLY A 73 -3.57 18.64 -9.77
C GLY A 73 -3.93 17.70 -10.93
N ASP A 74 -2.91 17.27 -11.68
CA ASP A 74 -3.06 16.30 -12.79
C ASP A 74 -2.82 14.88 -12.26
N LEU A 75 -3.90 14.10 -12.18
CA LEU A 75 -3.87 12.73 -11.68
C LEU A 75 -3.49 11.68 -12.74
N GLU A 76 -3.49 12.08 -14.01
CA GLU A 76 -3.16 11.21 -15.14
C GLU A 76 -1.69 11.36 -15.58
N GLU A 77 -0.99 12.38 -15.05
CA GLU A 77 0.43 12.61 -15.32
C GLU A 77 1.28 11.39 -14.96
N ASN A 78 2.03 10.88 -15.96
CA ASN A 78 2.97 9.80 -15.75
C ASN A 78 4.22 10.28 -14.99
N SER A 79 4.15 10.21 -13.66
CA SER A 79 5.20 10.67 -12.75
C SER A 79 6.21 9.58 -12.37
N TYR A 80 7.46 9.96 -12.15
CA TYR A 80 8.49 9.07 -11.62
C TYR A 80 8.27 8.77 -10.12
N ILE A 81 7.69 7.62 -9.79
CA ILE A 81 7.32 7.25 -8.41
C ILE A 81 8.46 6.66 -7.55
N ALA A 82 9.69 6.61 -8.06
CA ALA A 82 10.89 6.14 -7.34
C ALA A 82 10.63 4.90 -6.46
N SER A 83 10.89 4.99 -5.14
CA SER A 83 10.77 3.85 -4.20
C SER A 83 9.32 3.41 -3.93
N CYS A 84 8.30 4.20 -4.23
CA CYS A 84 6.90 3.80 -4.07
C CYS A 84 6.57 2.54 -4.88
N ARG A 85 7.28 2.30 -6.00
CA ARG A 85 7.14 1.07 -6.81
C ARG A 85 7.34 -0.23 -6.01
N LYS A 86 8.13 -0.21 -4.93
CA LYS A 86 8.43 -1.41 -4.14
C LYS A 86 7.19 -1.96 -3.45
N SER A 87 6.33 -1.09 -2.92
CA SER A 87 5.06 -1.50 -2.30
C SER A 87 4.11 -2.12 -3.32
N ILE A 88 4.05 -1.56 -4.54
CA ILE A 88 3.27 -2.13 -5.64
C ILE A 88 3.79 -3.53 -5.99
N LEU A 89 5.10 -3.70 -6.15
CA LEU A 89 5.71 -5.01 -6.40
C LEU A 89 5.40 -6.01 -5.28
N ALA A 90 5.41 -5.60 -4.00
CA ALA A 90 5.05 -6.46 -2.88
C ALA A 90 3.56 -6.89 -2.94
N ILE A 91 2.65 -6.00 -3.31
CA ILE A 91 1.21 -6.33 -3.47
C ILE A 91 1.01 -7.38 -4.56
N LEU A 92 1.76 -7.32 -5.67
CA LEU A 92 1.65 -8.28 -6.77
C LEU A 92 1.97 -9.72 -6.36
N TYR A 93 2.68 -9.95 -5.25
CA TYR A 93 2.96 -11.30 -4.75
C TYR A 93 1.69 -11.99 -4.22
N GLY A 94 0.70 -11.24 -3.74
CA GLY A 94 -0.44 -11.77 -2.97
C GLY A 94 -1.12 -12.96 -3.64
N LYS A 95 -1.52 -12.82 -4.92
CA LYS A 95 -2.18 -13.89 -5.69
C LYS A 95 -1.31 -15.15 -5.81
N TYR A 96 -0.01 -14.98 -6.02
CA TYR A 96 0.93 -16.09 -6.19
C TYR A 96 1.31 -16.77 -4.87
N VAL A 97 1.22 -16.03 -3.76
CA VAL A 97 1.35 -16.61 -2.42
C VAL A 97 0.10 -17.41 -2.09
N GLU A 98 -1.08 -16.83 -2.33
CA GLU A 98 -2.38 -17.46 -2.06
C GLU A 98 -2.55 -18.78 -2.83
N ASN A 99 -2.15 -18.82 -4.11
CA ASN A 99 -2.26 -20.02 -4.92
C ASN A 99 -1.08 -21.01 -4.75
N GLY A 100 -0.14 -20.73 -3.84
CA GLY A 100 1.00 -21.58 -3.52
C GLY A 100 2.15 -21.55 -4.54
N GLN A 101 2.08 -20.75 -5.60
CA GLN A 101 3.16 -20.62 -6.59
C GLN A 101 4.42 -19.99 -5.98
N ILE A 102 4.27 -19.03 -5.05
CA ILE A 102 5.35 -18.41 -4.29
C ILE A 102 5.26 -18.86 -2.84
N ASN A 103 6.29 -19.58 -2.38
CA ASN A 103 6.48 -19.86 -0.96
C ASN A 103 7.36 -18.77 -0.34
N LEU A 104 6.77 -17.95 0.54
CA LEU A 104 7.43 -16.83 1.21
C LEU A 104 8.62 -17.24 2.10
N ASP A 105 8.66 -18.49 2.56
CA ASP A 105 9.71 -19.00 3.45
C ASP A 105 10.95 -19.50 2.69
N LYS A 106 10.92 -19.54 1.35
CA LYS A 106 12.10 -19.88 0.56
C LYS A 106 13.17 -18.81 0.70
N SER A 107 14.41 -19.25 0.93
CA SER A 107 15.58 -18.37 1.04
C SER A 107 16.13 -17.96 -0.32
N LEU A 108 16.80 -16.81 -0.39
CA LEU A 108 17.53 -16.35 -1.56
C LEU A 108 18.51 -17.42 -2.08
N GLY A 109 19.25 -18.07 -1.19
CA GLY A 109 20.16 -19.15 -1.53
C GLY A 109 19.45 -20.38 -2.12
N SER A 110 18.31 -20.79 -1.56
CA SER A 110 17.54 -21.93 -2.08
C SER A 110 16.98 -21.69 -3.48
N LEU A 111 16.70 -20.42 -3.79
CA LEU A 111 16.21 -19.96 -5.08
C LEU A 111 17.33 -19.63 -6.06
N LYS A 112 18.60 -19.70 -5.62
CA LYS A 112 19.79 -19.30 -6.38
C LYS A 112 19.67 -17.85 -6.90
N ILE A 113 19.13 -16.96 -6.07
CA ILE A 113 19.06 -15.53 -6.38
C ILE A 113 20.45 -14.92 -6.19
N GLU A 114 20.91 -14.22 -7.21
CA GLU A 114 22.20 -13.54 -7.26
C GLU A 114 21.99 -12.05 -7.60
N ASP A 115 22.99 -11.23 -7.29
CA ASP A 115 23.03 -9.80 -7.61
C ASP A 115 24.43 -9.45 -8.13
N HIS A 116 24.56 -8.31 -8.83
CA HIS A 116 25.86 -7.79 -9.25
C HIS A 116 26.81 -7.55 -8.08
N SER A 117 26.27 -7.13 -6.92
CA SER A 117 27.01 -7.12 -5.66
C SER A 117 26.84 -8.47 -4.98
N PRO A 118 27.92 -9.27 -4.83
CA PRO A 118 27.80 -10.61 -4.25
C PRO A 118 27.13 -10.59 -2.87
N LEU A 119 26.19 -11.51 -2.68
CA LEU A 119 25.53 -11.73 -1.39
C LEU A 119 26.47 -12.49 -0.46
N LEU A 120 26.53 -12.06 0.80
CA LEU A 120 27.17 -12.81 1.87
C LEU A 120 26.41 -14.11 2.15
N GLU A 121 27.10 -15.11 2.71
CA GLU A 121 26.45 -16.37 3.11
C GLU A 121 25.28 -16.17 4.07
N ILE A 122 25.38 -15.20 4.99
CA ILE A 122 24.27 -14.85 5.89
C ILE A 122 23.10 -14.17 5.14
N GLU A 123 23.40 -13.33 4.14
CA GLU A 123 22.40 -12.65 3.31
C GLU A 123 21.60 -13.66 2.46
N LYS A 124 22.23 -14.76 2.01
CA LYS A 124 21.55 -15.86 1.30
C LYS A 124 20.49 -16.57 2.13
N SER A 125 20.53 -16.46 3.46
CA SER A 125 19.53 -17.01 4.38
C SER A 125 18.26 -16.17 4.51
N ALA A 126 18.24 -14.96 3.92
CA ALA A 126 17.04 -14.13 3.89
C ALA A 126 15.95 -14.83 3.05
N THR A 127 14.72 -14.78 3.55
CA THR A 127 13.55 -15.35 2.85
C THR A 127 12.92 -14.34 1.90
N ILE A 128 12.07 -14.81 0.98
CA ILE A 128 11.24 -13.92 0.16
C ILE A 128 10.45 -12.96 1.07
N LYS A 129 9.87 -13.47 2.16
CA LYS A 129 9.14 -12.67 3.16
C LYS A 129 10.01 -11.52 3.69
N ASP A 130 11.25 -11.81 4.05
CA ASP A 130 12.17 -10.81 4.58
C ASP A 130 12.48 -9.73 3.54
N VAL A 131 12.60 -10.10 2.26
CA VAL A 131 12.88 -9.15 1.17
C VAL A 131 11.69 -8.23 0.91
N ILE A 132 10.50 -8.78 0.69
CA ILE A 132 9.32 -7.97 0.34
C ILE A 132 8.82 -7.12 1.51
N SER A 133 9.20 -7.47 2.74
CA SER A 133 8.90 -6.70 3.96
C SER A 133 10.03 -5.75 4.40
N ALA A 134 11.11 -5.63 3.61
CA ALA A 134 12.28 -4.79 3.89
C ALA A 134 13.00 -5.14 5.21
N ARG A 135 13.10 -6.43 5.53
CA ARG A 135 13.72 -7.01 6.75
C ARG A 135 14.85 -8.01 6.47
N SER A 136 15.24 -8.19 5.20
CA SER A 136 16.23 -9.18 4.77
C SER A 136 17.63 -8.99 5.34
N GLY A 137 17.99 -7.76 5.72
CA GLY A 137 19.37 -7.44 6.09
C GLY A 137 20.33 -7.42 4.89
N VAL A 138 19.80 -7.51 3.66
CA VAL A 138 20.58 -7.40 2.42
C VAL A 138 20.75 -5.92 2.09
N PHE A 139 21.99 -5.45 2.09
CA PHE A 139 22.32 -4.06 1.74
C PHE A 139 22.93 -4.01 0.34
N LEU A 140 22.25 -3.37 -0.61
CA LEU A 140 22.79 -3.15 -1.95
C LEU A 140 23.15 -1.68 -2.14
N PRO A 141 24.12 -1.37 -3.02
CA PRO A 141 24.32 -0.01 -3.51
C PRO A 141 23.01 0.61 -4.00
N GLY A 142 22.70 1.85 -3.61
CA GLY A 142 21.65 2.60 -4.27
C GLY A 142 21.97 2.76 -5.75
N SER A 143 20.95 2.65 -6.61
CA SER A 143 21.07 2.93 -8.04
C SER A 143 21.27 4.43 -8.33
N ASN A 144 21.22 5.28 -7.30
CA ASN A 144 21.19 6.73 -7.37
C ASN A 144 22.10 7.27 -6.25
N GLY A 145 22.75 8.42 -6.45
CA GLY A 145 23.65 9.04 -5.45
C GLY A 145 22.96 9.64 -4.21
N GLY A 146 21.64 9.51 -4.07
CA GLY A 146 20.87 10.07 -2.96
C GLY A 146 20.72 9.15 -1.74
N ASP A 147 21.44 8.03 -1.70
CA ASP A 147 21.37 7.13 -0.54
C ASP A 147 22.16 7.67 0.66
N PHE A 148 21.74 7.30 1.88
CA PHE A 148 22.48 7.60 3.10
C PHE A 148 23.50 6.50 3.41
N ARG A 149 24.21 6.00 2.38
CA ARG A 149 25.09 4.83 2.55
C ARG A 149 26.21 5.03 3.55
N ARG A 150 26.64 6.27 3.77
CA ARG A 150 27.58 6.63 4.87
C ARG A 150 27.06 6.26 6.27
N LEU A 151 25.74 6.15 6.44
CA LEU A 151 25.07 5.75 7.68
C LEU A 151 24.66 4.28 7.67
N ALA A 152 24.84 3.57 6.56
CA ALA A 152 24.47 2.17 6.48
C ALA A 152 25.38 1.33 7.38
N PRO A 153 24.83 0.36 8.12
CA PRO A 153 25.63 -0.55 8.91
C PRO A 153 26.57 -1.35 7.98
N GLN A 154 27.73 -1.76 8.51
CA GLN A 154 28.59 -2.68 7.78
C GLN A 154 27.83 -3.97 7.46
N LYS A 155 28.04 -4.52 6.27
CA LYS A 155 27.56 -5.85 5.85
C LYS A 155 28.23 -6.96 6.69
N ARG A 156 27.93 -7.05 7.98
CA ARG A 156 28.53 -8.09 8.82
C ARG A 156 27.56 -8.80 9.76
N ILE A 157 26.50 -8.18 10.28
CA ILE A 157 25.83 -8.78 11.46
C ILE A 157 24.35 -8.36 11.67
N CYS A 158 23.52 -8.21 10.65
CA CYS A 158 22.10 -7.89 10.90
C CYS A 158 21.15 -8.66 9.97
N LYS A 159 20.59 -9.77 10.45
CA LYS A 159 19.26 -10.21 10.00
C LYS A 159 18.25 -9.52 10.92
N ALA A 160 17.36 -8.71 10.38
CA ALA A 160 16.28 -8.15 11.19
C ALA A 160 15.40 -9.32 11.66
N ARG A 161 15.21 -9.44 12.98
CA ARG A 161 14.29 -10.44 13.55
C ARG A 161 12.83 -10.00 13.34
#